data_AF-A0A1G3FC23-F1
#
_entry.id   AF-A0A1G3FC23-F1
#
_cell.length_a   1.000
_cell.length_b   1.000
_cell.length_c   1.000
_cell.angle_alpha   90.00
_cell.angle_beta   90.00
_cell.angle_gamma   90.00
#
_symmetry.space_group_name_H-M   'P 1'
#
loop_
_entity.id
_entity.type
_entity.pdbx_description
1 polymer ?
#
loop_
_entity_poly.entity_id
_entity_poly.type
_entity_poly.pdbx_seq_one_letter_code
_entity_poly.pdbx_strand_id
1 'polypeptide(L)'
;MLGRQRALVLGDFSHCQPGARDNGYDLAAAFAQIRAVAGIPVVAGMPHGHGMEQLTLPFGAPARLRVAGGRAQLDFAGYPHLDRPAPASAVENP
;
A
#
# COMPACT_ATOMS: atom_id res chain seq x y z
N MET A 1 -9.84 -10.68 -9.15
CA MET A 1 -9.09 -11.00 -10.38
C MET A 1 -7.76 -10.25 -10.37
N LEU A 2 -6.65 -10.91 -10.00
CA LEU A 2 -5.31 -10.32 -10.00
C LEU A 2 -4.74 -10.17 -11.41
N GLY A 3 -4.92 -11.16 -12.29
CA GLY A 3 -4.37 -11.17 -13.65
C GLY A 3 -4.92 -10.10 -14.61
N ARG A 4 -5.85 -9.25 -14.16
CA ARG A 4 -6.34 -8.08 -14.91
C ARG A 4 -5.72 -6.76 -14.44
N GLN A 5 -4.94 -6.80 -13.35
CA GLN A 5 -4.28 -5.62 -12.79
C GLN A 5 -2.93 -5.38 -13.47
N ARG A 6 -2.43 -4.14 -13.41
CA ARG A 6 -1.10 -3.78 -13.92
C ARG A 6 0.01 -4.05 -12.91
N ALA A 7 -0.30 -3.98 -11.62
CA ALA A 7 0.59 -4.25 -10.50
C ALA A 7 -0.24 -4.50 -9.23
N LEU A 8 0.38 -5.12 -8.23
CA LEU A 8 -0.13 -5.24 -6.88
C LEU A 8 0.77 -4.43 -5.94
N VAL A 9 0.21 -3.46 -5.23
CA VAL A 9 0.92 -2.70 -4.19
C VAL A 9 0.38 -3.13 -2.83
N LEU A 10 1.24 -3.74 -2.03
CA LEU A 10 0.96 -4.21 -0.69
C LEU A 10 1.23 -3.06 0.30
N GLY A 11 0.24 -2.80 1.14
CA GLY A 11 0.30 -1.82 2.21
C GLY A 11 1.22 -2.25 3.36
N ASP A 12 1.01 -1.60 4.49
CA ASP A 12 1.61 -1.95 5.77
C ASP A 12 0.69 -2.92 6.53
N PHE A 13 1.28 -4.02 7.01
CA PHE A 13 0.57 -5.09 7.69
C PHE A 13 1.11 -5.21 9.11
N SER A 14 0.37 -4.63 10.05
CA SER A 14 0.67 -4.73 11.48
C SER A 14 0.06 -6.01 12.09
N HIS A 15 0.58 -6.41 13.24
CA HIS A 15 0.07 -7.54 14.04
C HIS A 15 0.01 -8.90 13.30
N CYS A 16 0.95 -9.12 12.38
CA CYS A 16 1.07 -10.35 11.58
C CYS A 16 2.23 -11.26 12.02
N GLN A 17 2.57 -11.26 13.32
CA GLN A 17 3.59 -12.15 13.86
C GLN A 17 3.10 -13.61 13.80
N PRO A 18 3.93 -14.56 13.31
CA PRO A 18 3.55 -15.97 13.25
C PRO A 18 3.44 -16.55 14.66
N GLY A 19 2.42 -17.36 14.89
CA GLY A 19 2.27 -18.21 16.07
C GLY A 19 2.88 -19.60 15.87
N ALA A 20 2.81 -20.43 16.90
CA ALA A 20 3.39 -21.78 16.88
C ALA A 20 2.83 -22.69 15.76
N ARG A 21 1.55 -22.50 15.38
CA ARG A 21 0.88 -23.29 14.35
C ARG A 21 1.28 -22.91 12.93
N ASP A 22 1.85 -21.73 12.74
CA ASP A 22 2.30 -21.27 11.43
C ASP A 22 3.61 -21.96 11.00
N ASN A 23 4.30 -22.65 11.93
CA ASN A 23 5.46 -23.50 11.66
C ASN A 23 6.56 -22.78 10.83
N GLY A 24 6.81 -21.52 11.16
CA GLY A 24 7.79 -20.68 10.47
C GLY A 24 7.28 -20.00 9.19
N TYR A 25 6.00 -20.19 8.83
CA TYR A 25 5.38 -19.44 7.74
C TYR A 25 5.02 -18.03 8.21
N ASP A 26 5.80 -17.04 7.77
CA ASP A 26 5.60 -15.63 8.11
C ASP A 26 5.05 -14.81 6.94
N LEU A 27 4.83 -13.51 7.18
CA LEU A 27 4.32 -12.60 6.17
C LEU A 27 5.27 -12.47 4.96
N ALA A 28 6.58 -12.56 5.17
CA ALA A 28 7.56 -12.51 4.10
C ALA A 28 7.43 -13.73 3.17
N ALA A 29 7.24 -14.93 3.74
CA ALA A 29 6.94 -16.15 3.01
C ALA A 29 5.63 -16.03 2.21
N ALA A 30 4.59 -15.44 2.81
CA ALA A 30 3.33 -15.18 2.12
C ALA A 30 3.50 -14.25 0.91
N PHE A 31 4.25 -13.17 1.06
CA PHE A 31 4.53 -12.24 -0.04
C PHE A 31 5.40 -12.87 -1.13
N ALA A 32 6.37 -13.72 -0.76
CA ALA A 32 7.17 -14.49 -1.70
C ALA A 32 6.27 -15.42 -2.54
N GLN A 33 5.32 -16.11 -1.90
CA GLN A 33 4.38 -16.98 -2.61
C GLN A 33 3.47 -16.19 -3.55
N ILE A 34 2.92 -15.05 -3.10
CA ILE A 34 2.09 -14.19 -3.95
C ILE A 34 2.90 -13.72 -5.17
N ARG A 35 4.14 -13.28 -4.99
CA ARG A 35 5.04 -12.88 -6.09
C ARG A 35 5.23 -14.00 -7.11
N ALA A 36 5.37 -15.23 -6.66
CA ALA A 36 5.58 -16.39 -7.53
C ALA A 36 4.35 -16.69 -8.42
N VAL A 37 3.14 -16.40 -7.95
CA VAL A 37 1.90 -16.82 -8.64
C VAL A 37 1.08 -15.68 -9.24
N ALA A 38 1.31 -14.42 -8.85
CA ALA A 38 0.46 -13.30 -9.22
C ALA A 38 0.46 -12.97 -10.72
N GLY A 39 1.54 -13.30 -11.44
CA GLY A 39 1.71 -12.97 -12.86
C GLY A 39 1.82 -11.48 -13.18
N ILE A 40 1.92 -10.63 -12.14
CA ILE A 40 2.03 -9.17 -12.23
C ILE A 40 3.10 -8.68 -11.24
N PRO A 41 3.70 -7.50 -11.48
CA PRO A 41 4.63 -6.91 -10.52
C PRO A 41 3.98 -6.71 -9.15
N VAL A 42 4.67 -7.12 -8.09
CA VAL A 42 4.25 -6.90 -6.70
C VAL A 42 5.25 -5.94 -6.04
N VAL A 43 4.75 -4.89 -5.39
CA VAL A 43 5.55 -3.94 -4.60
C VAL A 43 4.98 -3.94 -3.19
N ALA A 44 5.83 -3.83 -2.18
CA ALA A 44 5.41 -3.86 -0.78
C ALA A 44 5.98 -2.65 -0.01
N GLY A 45 5.44 -2.40 1.19
CA GLY A 45 5.89 -1.32 2.07
C GLY A 45 5.24 0.03 1.79
N MET A 46 4.07 0.05 1.14
CA MET A 46 3.30 1.29 1.04
C MET A 46 2.75 1.64 2.44
N PRO A 47 2.94 2.89 2.95
CA PRO A 47 2.48 3.29 4.28
C PRO A 47 0.96 3.53 4.30
N HIS A 48 0.22 2.44 4.18
CA HIS A 48 -1.24 2.41 4.17
C HIS A 48 -1.70 1.08 4.78
N GLY A 49 -2.58 1.14 5.77
CA GLY A 49 -3.04 -0.04 6.50
C GLY A 49 -3.61 0.35 7.85
N HIS A 50 -3.39 -0.50 8.85
CA HIS A 50 -3.82 -0.30 10.23
C HIS A 50 -2.65 0.16 11.14
N GLY A 51 -1.59 0.70 10.54
CA GLY A 51 -0.48 1.33 11.25
C GLY A 51 -0.79 2.80 11.60
N MET A 52 0.13 3.43 12.33
CA MET A 52 0.03 4.86 12.66
C MET A 52 0.13 5.75 11.42
N GLU A 53 0.97 5.35 10.45
CA GLU A 53 1.11 6.04 9.18
C GLU A 53 0.05 5.54 8.20
N GLN A 54 -0.91 6.40 7.87
CA GLN A 54 -2.00 6.05 6.98
C GLN A 54 -2.13 7.06 5.85
N LEU A 55 -1.54 6.73 4.70
CA LEU A 55 -1.68 7.51 3.48
C LEU A 55 -3.12 7.45 2.95
N THR A 56 -3.67 8.58 2.52
CA THR A 56 -4.98 8.63 1.86
C THR A 56 -4.83 8.36 0.37
N LEU A 57 -5.58 7.38 -0.14
CA LEU A 57 -5.53 6.96 -1.55
C LEU A 57 -6.79 7.43 -2.29
N PRO A 58 -6.66 8.15 -3.42
CA PRO A 58 -7.80 8.54 -4.25
C PRO A 58 -8.24 7.35 -5.11
N PHE A 59 -9.02 6.43 -4.52
CA PHE A 59 -9.54 5.26 -5.24
C PHE A 59 -10.36 5.68 -6.47
N GLY A 60 -10.13 4.98 -7.59
CA GLY A 60 -10.75 5.29 -8.89
C GLY A 60 -9.96 6.27 -9.75
N ALA A 61 -8.97 6.98 -9.19
CA ALA A 61 -8.10 7.87 -9.95
C ALA A 61 -7.05 7.09 -10.78
N PRO A 62 -6.69 7.58 -11.98
CA PRO A 62 -5.51 7.11 -12.68
C PRO A 62 -4.26 7.24 -11.81
N ALA A 63 -3.44 6.19 -11.80
CA ALA A 63 -2.19 6.15 -11.05
C ALA A 63 -1.04 5.67 -11.92
N ARG A 64 0.17 6.18 -11.65
CA ARG A 64 1.41 5.76 -12.32
C ARG A 64 2.42 5.29 -11.28
N LEU A 65 2.74 4.00 -11.32
CA LEU A 65 3.78 3.39 -10.50
C LEU A 65 5.12 3.37 -11.27
N ARG A 66 6.19 3.85 -10.64
CA ARG A 66 7.57 3.72 -11.11
C ARG A 66 8.42 3.07 -10.02
N VAL A 67 9.25 2.11 -10.39
CA VAL A 67 10.19 1.45 -9.47
C VAL A 67 11.58 1.50 -10.08
N ALA A 68 12.53 2.10 -9.37
CA ALA A 68 13.92 2.23 -9.81
C ALA A 68 14.85 2.35 -8.61
N GLY A 69 16.00 1.68 -8.64
CA GLY A 69 17.03 1.78 -7.60
C GLY A 69 16.53 1.45 -6.19
N GLY A 70 15.64 0.45 -6.05
CA GLY A 70 15.04 0.08 -4.77
C GLY A 70 13.99 1.05 -4.22
N ARG A 71 13.60 2.07 -4.98
CA ARG A 71 12.56 3.04 -4.61
C ARG A 71 11.33 2.86 -5.47
N ALA A 72 10.16 3.06 -4.88
CA ALA A 72 8.88 3.12 -5.58
C ALA A 72 8.28 4.54 -5.47
N GLN A 73 7.73 5.03 -6.57
CA GLN A 73 6.96 6.27 -6.62
C GLN A 73 5.60 5.99 -7.25
N LEU A 74 4.53 6.41 -6.57
CA LEU A 74 3.16 6.25 -7.00
C LEU A 74 2.52 7.63 -7.09
N ASP A 75 2.26 8.11 -8.31
CA ASP A 75 1.56 9.38 -8.53
C ASP A 75 0.11 9.12 -8.91
N PHE A 76 -0.77 10.03 -8.52
CA PHE A 76 -2.18 10.04 -8.85
C PHE A 76 -2.52 11.32 -9.62
N ALA A 77 -3.49 11.25 -10.52
CA ALA A 77 -3.96 12.41 -11.26
C ALA A 77 -5.48 12.36 -11.46
N GLY A 78 -6.09 13.51 -11.75
CA GLY A 78 -7.51 13.57 -12.15
C GLY A 78 -8.51 13.24 -11.04
N TYR A 79 -8.10 13.27 -9.78
CA TYR A 79 -9.00 13.10 -8.64
C TYR A 79 -9.50 14.46 -8.14
N PRO A 80 -10.74 14.53 -7.61
CA PRO A 80 -11.28 15.76 -7.03
C PRO A 80 -10.46 16.15 -5.81
N HIS A 81 -10.10 17.42 -5.71
CA HIS A 81 -9.42 17.98 -4.55
C HIS A 81 -9.86 19.43 -4.38
N LEU A 82 -9.67 19.97 -3.18
CA LEU A 82 -9.95 21.37 -2.92
C LEU A 82 -8.89 22.23 -3.61
N ASP A 83 -9.32 23.28 -4.32
CA ASP A 83 -8.40 24.25 -4.96
C ASP A 83 -7.56 25.02 -3.94
N ARG A 84 -7.99 25.01 -2.67
CA ARG A 84 -7.29 25.62 -1.54
C ARG A 84 -7.37 24.67 -0.35
N PRO A 85 -6.25 24.38 0.35
CA PRO A 85 -6.32 23.63 1.59
C PRO A 85 -7.23 24.37 2.56
N ALA A 86 -8.16 23.66 3.20
CA ALA A 86 -8.88 24.19 4.34
C ALA A 86 -7.86 24.65 5.39
N PRO A 87 -8.07 25.79 6.09
CA PRO A 87 -7.21 26.16 7.20
C PRO A 87 -7.12 24.98 8.17
N ALA A 88 -5.92 24.66 8.63
CA ALA A 88 -5.72 23.59 9.60
C ALA A 88 -6.68 23.80 10.77
N SER A 89 -7.52 22.81 11.06
CA SER A 89 -8.35 22.85 12.28
C SER A 89 -7.43 23.08 13.47
N ALA A 90 -7.80 24.00 14.35
CA ALA A 90 -7.17 24.10 15.65
C ALA A 90 -7.19 22.71 16.29
N VAL A 91 -6.06 22.27 16.84
CA VAL A 91 -5.90 20.96 17.48
C VAL A 91 -7.10 20.71 18.39
N GLU A 92 -8.01 19.84 17.97
CA GLU A 92 -9.18 19.49 18.75
C GLU A 92 -8.82 18.30 19.64
N ASN A 93 -8.71 18.63 20.94
CA ASN A 93 -8.44 17.79 22.11
C ASN A 93 -6.99 17.31 22.40
N PRO A 94 -6.48 17.56 23.63
CA PRO A 94 -5.25 16.97 24.18
C PRO A 94 -5.42 15.51 24.60
#